data_AF-A0A6I1ZX99-F1
#
_entry.id   AF-A0A6I1ZX99-F1
#
_cell.length_a   1.000
_cell.length_b   1.000
_cell.length_c   1.000
_cell.angle_alpha   90.00
_cell.angle_beta   90.00
_cell.angle_gamma   90.00
#
_symmetry.space_group_name_H-M   'P 1'
#
loop_
_entity.id
_entity.type
_entity.pdbx_description
1 polymer ?
#
loop_
_entity_poly.entity_id
_entity_poly.type
_entity_poly.pdbx_seq_one_letter_code
_entity_poly.pdbx_strand_id
1 'polypeptide(L)'
;MAENNKKICCQNLWKIFGPAPESVFDLIENGASKQELMEQTGHVIAIRNVSFEVQENEVFVVMGLSGSGKSTLVRCINRLMEPTRG
;
A
#
# COMPACT_ATOMS: atom_id res chain seq x y z
N MET A 1 -29.86 -13.53 -7.41
CA MET A 1 -28.39 -13.61 -7.27
C MET A 1 -27.93 -12.23 -6.86
N ALA A 2 -27.29 -12.06 -5.70
CA ALA A 2 -26.82 -10.74 -5.28
C ALA A 2 -25.75 -10.27 -6.27
N GLU A 3 -25.99 -9.14 -6.95
CA GLU A 3 -24.97 -8.50 -7.76
C GLU A 3 -23.78 -8.15 -6.86
N ASN A 4 -22.60 -8.65 -7.21
CA ASN A 4 -21.37 -8.38 -6.49
C ASN A 4 -20.88 -6.97 -6.88
N ASN A 5 -21.55 -5.96 -6.33
CA ASN A 5 -21.37 -4.56 -6.72
C ASN A 5 -20.16 -3.93 -5.98
N LYS A 6 -18.97 -4.44 -6.33
CA LYS A 6 -17.69 -3.92 -5.85
C LYS A 6 -17.45 -2.54 -6.46
N LYS A 7 -17.52 -1.50 -5.64
CA LYS A 7 -17.33 -0.10 -6.07
C LYS A 7 -15.87 0.32 -6.05
N ILE A 8 -15.09 -0.21 -5.10
CA ILE A 8 -13.64 -0.02 -5.02
C ILE A 8 -13.00 -1.40 -4.89
N CYS A 9 -11.96 -1.66 -5.69
CA CYS A 9 -11.14 -2.86 -5.59
C CYS A 9 -9.67 -2.46 -5.54
N CYS A 10 -8.99 -2.83 -4.48
CA CYS A 10 -7.57 -2.61 -4.25
C CYS A 10 -6.88 -3.98 -4.19
N GLN A 11 -5.91 -4.22 -5.06
CA GLN A 11 -5.25 -5.53 -5.17
C GLN A 11 -3.75 -5.35 -5.07
N ASN A 12 -3.15 -6.07 -4.12
CA ASN A 12 -1.71 -6.15 -3.92
C ASN A 12 -1.02 -4.78 -3.95
N LEU A 13 -1.63 -3.77 -3.33
CA LEU A 13 -1.14 -2.40 -3.39
C LEU A 13 0.14 -2.25 -2.58
N TRP A 14 1.13 -1.62 -3.21
CA TRP A 14 2.40 -1.26 -2.59
C TRP A 14 2.68 0.23 -2.76
N LYS A 15 3.28 0.81 -1.74
CA LYS A 15 3.91 2.13 -1.85
C LYS A 15 5.20 2.14 -1.06
N ILE A 16 6.30 2.32 -1.78
CA ILE A 16 7.65 2.48 -1.25
C ILE A 16 8.13 3.88 -1.63
N PHE A 17 8.65 4.61 -0.64
CA PHE A 17 9.34 5.88 -0.85
C PHE A 17 10.84 5.65 -0.93
N GLY A 18 11.50 6.38 -1.82
CA GLY A 18 12.94 6.26 -2.09
C GLY A 18 13.22 6.35 -3.59
N PRO A 19 14.49 6.48 -3.98
CA PRO A 19 14.91 6.51 -5.37
C PRO A 19 14.78 5.13 -6.02
N ALA A 20 14.13 5.04 -7.19
CA ALA A 20 13.92 3.76 -7.89
C ALA A 20 13.30 2.66 -6.99
N PRO A 21 12.07 2.87 -6.48
CA PRO A 21 11.45 2.03 -5.44
C PRO A 21 11.22 0.56 -5.84
N GLU A 22 11.28 0.25 -7.13
CA GLU A 22 11.22 -1.13 -7.63
C GLU A 22 12.47 -1.95 -7.28
N SER A 23 13.63 -1.29 -7.08
CA SER A 23 14.92 -1.95 -6.88
C SER A 23 15.03 -2.72 -5.56
N VAL A 24 14.12 -2.50 -4.61
CA VAL A 24 14.20 -3.06 -3.26
C VAL A 24 13.29 -4.25 -3.01
N PHE A 25 12.49 -4.67 -4.00
CA PHE A 25 11.58 -5.81 -3.81
C PHE A 25 12.32 -7.12 -3.55
N ASP A 26 13.44 -7.38 -4.23
CA ASP A 26 14.25 -8.57 -3.98
C ASP A 26 14.72 -8.66 -2.52
N LEU A 27 15.11 -7.53 -1.92
CA LEU A 27 15.49 -7.48 -0.50
C LEU A 27 14.30 -7.77 0.42
N ILE A 28 13.13 -7.21 0.11
CA ILE A 28 11.89 -7.43 0.88
C ILE A 28 11.45 -8.90 0.79
N GLU A 29 11.54 -9.50 -0.39
CA GLU A 29 11.19 -10.91 -0.65
C GLU A 29 12.17 -11.87 0.06
N ASN A 30 13.44 -11.49 0.17
CA ASN A 30 14.44 -12.19 0.97
C ASN A 30 14.30 -11.97 2.49
N GLY A 31 13.25 -11.26 2.93
CA GLY A 31 12.89 -11.14 4.34
C GLY A 31 13.50 -9.95 5.07
N ALA A 32 14.09 -8.98 4.36
CA ALA A 32 14.61 -7.76 4.99
C ALA A 32 13.51 -7.05 5.79
N SER A 33 13.84 -6.69 7.03
CA SER A 33 12.97 -5.89 7.87
C SER A 33 12.85 -4.46 7.33
N LYS A 34 11.79 -3.75 7.75
CA LYS A 34 11.61 -2.33 7.39
C LYS A 34 12.78 -1.46 7.84
N GLN A 35 13.38 -1.80 8.99
CA GLN A 35 14.51 -1.06 9.53
C GLN A 35 15.78 -1.30 8.72
N GLU A 36 16.12 -2.55 8.43
CA GLU A 36 17.28 -2.90 7.60
C GLU A 36 17.15 -2.28 6.20
N LEU A 37 15.95 -2.32 5.60
CA LEU A 37 15.72 -1.71 4.30
C LEU A 37 16.00 -0.20 4.32
N MET A 38 15.52 0.50 5.34
CA MET A 38 15.77 1.93 5.51
C MET A 38 17.26 2.23 5.71
N GLU A 39 17.93 1.47 6.57
CA GLU A 39 19.36 1.68 6.88
C GLU A 39 20.27 1.39 5.69
N GLN A 40 19.98 0.35 4.90
CA GLN A 40 20.82 -0.07 3.77
C GLN A 40 20.55 0.72 2.49
N THR A 41 19.30 1.13 2.27
CA THR A 41 18.87 1.65 0.95
C THR A 41 18.22 3.03 1.02
N GLY A 42 17.90 3.54 2.21
CA GLY A 42 17.15 4.79 2.38
C GLY A 42 15.67 4.69 1.96
N HIS A 43 15.13 3.48 1.78
CA HIS A 43 13.74 3.28 1.37
C HIS A 43 12.80 3.08 2.56
N VAL A 44 11.58 3.62 2.43
CA VAL A 44 10.52 3.48 3.44
C VAL A 44 9.32 2.78 2.82
N ILE A 45 8.97 1.61 3.39
CA ILE A 45 7.71 0.92 3.06
C ILE A 45 6.55 1.64 3.76
N ALA A 46 5.68 2.28 2.98
CA ALA A 46 4.49 2.97 3.46
C ALA A 46 3.22 2.13 3.36
N ILE A 47 3.08 1.36 2.28
CA ILE A 47 2.00 0.38 2.08
C ILE A 47 2.63 -0.94 1.66
N ARG A 48 2.26 -2.05 2.32
CA ARG A 48 2.82 -3.40 2.12
C ARG A 48 1.71 -4.38 1.74
N ASN A 49 1.60 -4.70 0.45
CA ASN A 49 0.70 -5.73 -0.10
C ASN A 49 -0.75 -5.64 0.43
N VAL A 50 -1.37 -4.47 0.34
CA VAL A 50 -2.74 -4.27 0.83
C VAL A 50 -3.75 -4.68 -0.24
N SER A 51 -4.72 -5.52 0.13
CA SER A 51 -5.84 -5.88 -0.74
C SER A 51 -7.16 -5.79 0.02
N PHE A 52 -8.15 -5.12 -0.56
CA PHE A 52 -9.52 -5.04 -0.01
C PHE A 52 -10.51 -4.62 -1.09
N GLU A 53 -11.79 -4.77 -0.78
CA GLU A 53 -12.90 -4.36 -1.63
C GLU A 53 -13.87 -3.54 -0.80
N VAL A 54 -14.51 -2.55 -1.43
CA VAL A 54 -15.58 -1.76 -0.81
C VAL A 54 -16.80 -1.87 -1.70
N GLN A 55 -17.90 -2.35 -1.14
CA GLN A 55 -19.18 -2.50 -1.81
C GLN A 55 -19.88 -1.15 -1.95
N GLU A 56 -20.84 -1.07 -2.87
CA GLU A 56 -21.71 0.09 -2.92
C GLU A 56 -22.48 0.27 -1.59
N ASN A 57 -22.59 1.53 -1.14
CA ASN A 57 -23.21 1.94 0.13
C ASN A 57 -22.50 1.43 1.40
N GLU A 58 -21.28 0.90 1.28
CA GLU A 58 -20.47 0.49 2.43
C GLU A 58 -19.67 1.67 3.02
N VAL A 59 -19.63 1.75 4.36
CA VAL A 59 -18.71 2.66 5.08
C VAL A 59 -17.46 1.89 5.47
N PHE A 60 -16.37 2.13 4.76
CA PHE A 60 -15.07 1.50 5.02
C PHE A 60 -14.14 2.44 5.81
N VAL A 61 -13.64 1.97 6.96
CA VAL A 61 -12.85 2.79 7.89
C VAL A 61 -11.40 2.32 7.93
N VAL A 62 -10.45 3.22 7.65
CA VAL A 62 -9.00 2.98 7.75
C VAL A 62 -8.44 3.59 9.03
N MET A 63 -8.06 2.74 10.00
CA MET A 63 -7.50 3.15 11.30
C MET A 63 -6.06 2.66 11.52
N GLY A 64 -5.40 3.22 12.53
CA GLY A 64 -4.00 2.90 12.88
C GLY A 64 -3.21 4.08 13.42
N LEU A 65 -2.04 3.80 14.01
CA LEU A 65 -1.15 4.80 14.61
C LEU A 65 -0.61 5.82 13.60
N SER A 66 -0.08 6.94 14.08
CA SER A 66 0.63 7.89 13.21
C SER A 66 1.77 7.19 12.47
N GLY A 67 1.95 7.51 11.18
CA GLY A 67 2.98 6.87 10.33
C GLY A 67 2.64 5.48 9.79
N SER A 68 1.47 4.91 10.09
CA SER A 68 1.08 3.56 9.60
C SER A 68 0.70 3.48 8.12
N GLY A 69 0.70 4.59 7.39
CA GLY A 69 0.38 4.64 5.95
C GLY A 69 -1.06 4.98 5.57
N LYS A 70 -1.97 5.21 6.53
CA LYS A 70 -3.42 5.49 6.26
C LYS A 70 -3.65 6.55 5.18
N SER A 71 -3.07 7.73 5.34
CA SER A 71 -3.26 8.83 4.38
C SER A 71 -2.55 8.55 3.05
N THR A 72 -1.49 7.74 3.06
CA THR A 72 -0.84 7.27 1.83
C THR A 72 -1.75 6.31 1.08
N LEU A 73 -2.42 5.39 1.78
CA LEU A 73 -3.40 4.47 1.19
C LEU A 73 -4.51 5.23 0.47
N VAL A 74 -5.13 6.20 1.16
CA VAL A 74 -6.21 7.03 0.58
C VAL A 74 -5.71 7.82 -0.62
N ARG A 75 -4.48 8.36 -0.56
CA ARG A 75 -3.86 9.08 -1.68
C ARG A 75 -3.53 8.17 -2.88
N CYS A 76 -3.24 6.90 -2.64
CA CYS A 76 -3.07 5.93 -3.73
C CYS A 76 -4.41 5.59 -4.38
N ILE A 77 -5.47 5.41 -3.58
CA ILE A 77 -6.81 5.11 -4.10
C ILE A 77 -7.33 6.25 -4.99
N ASN A 78 -7.16 7.50 -4.58
CA ASN A 78 -7.59 8.66 -5.36
C ASN A 78 -6.56 9.18 -6.37
N ARG A 79 -5.46 8.43 -6.59
CA ARG A 79 -4.37 8.75 -7.54
C ARG A 79 -3.70 10.11 -7.32
N LEU A 80 -3.81 10.71 -6.13
CA LEU A 80 -2.92 11.83 -5.75
C LEU A 80 -1.47 11.37 -5.57
N MET A 81 -1.26 10.07 -5.37
CA MET A 81 0.05 9.45 -5.32
C MET A 81 0.00 8.13 -6.09
N GLU A 82 0.86 7.97 -7.09
CA GLU A 82 0.94 6.69 -7.79
C GLU A 82 1.47 5.58 -6.87
N PRO A 83 0.87 4.37 -6.92
CA PRO A 83 1.43 3.21 -6.25
C PRO A 83 2.79 2.84 -6.83
N THR A 84 3.57 2.10 -6.05
CA THR A 84 4.77 1.44 -6.57
C THR A 84 4.35 0.21 -7.38
N ARG A 85 3.50 -0.65 -6.81
CA ARG A 85 2.86 -1.79 -7.49
C ARG A 85 1.39 -1.89 -7.09
N GLY A 86 0.61 -2.62 -7.89
CA GLY A 86 -0.83 -2.85 -7.69
C GLY A 86 -1.73 -1.78 -8.30
#